data_AF-A0A2W7QJ82-F1
#
_entry.id   AF-A0A2W7QJ82-F1
#
_cell.length_a   1.000
_cell.length_b   1.000
_cell.length_c   1.000
_cell.angle_alpha   90.00
_cell.angle_beta   90.00
_cell.angle_gamma   90.00
#
_symmetry.space_group_name_H-M   'P 1'
#
loop_
_entity.id
_entity.type
_entity.pdbx_description
1 polymer ?
#
loop_
_entity_poly.entity_id
_entity_poly.type
_entity_poly.pdbx_seq_one_letter_code
_entity_poly.pdbx_strand_id
1 'polypeptide(L)'
;MYHPSMKAKMADLEAAKTRLSAELTTNPEPPALRLHPSLTDLYRKKIADLAAALSDPSVKLEAASALRGLVSEVRMIPDATAPDGHRIDLAGALANIMALGGADMTKPPRIARAG
;
A
#
# COMPACT_ATOMS: atom_id res chain seq x y z
N MET A 1 -13.91 -34.91 37.64
CA MET A 1 -14.53 -33.67 38.15
C MET A 1 -13.90 -32.50 37.41
N TYR A 2 -14.69 -31.65 36.75
CA TYR A 2 -14.17 -30.47 36.05
C TYR A 2 -13.71 -29.42 37.05
N HIS A 3 -12.50 -28.88 36.87
CA HIS A 3 -11.97 -27.84 37.75
C HIS A 3 -12.63 -26.49 37.41
N PRO A 4 -13.02 -25.66 38.41
CA PRO A 4 -13.66 -24.36 38.18
C PRO A 4 -12.92 -23.44 37.19
N SER A 5 -11.59 -23.54 37.16
CA SER A 5 -10.73 -22.81 36.22
C SER A 5 -10.96 -23.17 34.74
N MET A 6 -11.34 -24.42 34.44
CA MET A 6 -11.68 -24.83 33.08
C MET A 6 -13.01 -24.23 32.64
N LYS A 7 -14.00 -24.17 33.54
CA LYS A 7 -15.31 -23.58 33.24
C LYS A 7 -15.19 -22.08 32.95
N ALA A 8 -14.37 -21.37 33.72
CA ALA A 8 -14.08 -19.96 33.46
C ALA A 8 -13.41 -19.76 32.09
N LYS A 9 -12.37 -20.55 31.79
CA LYS A 9 -11.65 -20.47 30.51
C LYS A 9 -12.55 -20.80 29.30
N MET A 10 -13.49 -21.74 29.47
CA MET A 10 -14.48 -22.05 28.43
C MET A 10 -15.46 -20.89 28.21
N ALA A 11 -15.92 -20.24 29.28
CA ALA A 11 -16.80 -19.07 29.15
C ALA A 11 -16.10 -17.91 28.42
N ASP A 12 -14.83 -17.66 28.73
CA ASP A 12 -14.03 -16.62 28.07
C ASP A 12 -13.84 -16.91 26.57
N LEU A 13 -13.61 -18.18 26.21
CA LEU A 13 -13.44 -18.59 24.80
C LEU A 13 -14.74 -18.46 24.01
N GLU A 14 -15.89 -18.80 24.60
CA GLU A 14 -17.19 -18.61 23.94
C GLU A 14 -17.52 -17.11 23.77
N ALA A 15 -17.18 -16.27 24.76
CA ALA A 15 -17.30 -14.82 24.62
C ALA A 15 -16.38 -14.27 23.52
N ALA A 16 -15.14 -14.77 23.42
CA ALA A 16 -14.22 -14.38 22.36
C ALA A 16 -14.70 -14.82 20.97
N LYS A 17 -15.24 -16.05 20.86
CA LYS A 17 -15.78 -16.58 19.62
C LYS A 17 -16.98 -15.77 19.13
N THR A 18 -17.92 -15.46 20.02
CA THR A 18 -19.11 -14.66 19.69
C THR A 18 -18.73 -13.26 19.21
N ARG A 19 -17.78 -12.60 19.89
CA ARG A 19 -17.22 -11.32 19.46
C ARG A 19 -16.58 -11.39 18.07
N LEU A 20 -15.69 -12.36 17.85
CA LEU A 20 -15.02 -12.53 16.55
C LEU A 20 -16.01 -12.85 15.42
N SER A 21 -17.05 -13.64 15.68
CA SER A 21 -18.10 -13.90 14.68
C SER A 21 -18.91 -12.65 14.32
N ALA A 22 -19.15 -11.75 15.28
CA ALA A 22 -19.81 -10.47 15.03
C ALA A 22 -18.91 -9.53 14.21
N GLU A 23 -17.60 -9.54 14.46
CA GLU A 23 -16.62 -8.76 13.68
C GLU A 23 -16.52 -9.26 12.22
N LEU A 24 -16.54 -10.57 12.00
CA LEU A 24 -16.48 -11.15 10.64
C LEU A 24 -17.75 -10.89 9.83
N THR A 25 -18.92 -10.91 10.48
CA THR A 25 -20.20 -10.60 9.81
C THR A 25 -20.35 -9.13 9.46
N THR A 26 -19.79 -8.23 10.28
CA THR A 26 -19.82 -6.78 10.03
C THR A 26 -18.72 -6.29 9.08
N ASN A 27 -17.72 -7.14 8.78
CA ASN A 27 -16.62 -6.81 7.89
C ASN A 27 -16.33 -7.97 6.91
N PRO A 28 -17.23 -8.21 5.94
CA PRO A 28 -17.02 -9.27 4.97
C PRO A 28 -15.72 -9.04 4.20
N GLU A 29 -15.01 -10.12 3.89
CA GLU A 29 -13.80 -10.05 3.07
C GLU A 29 -14.15 -9.37 1.73
N PRO A 30 -13.41 -8.33 1.30
CA PRO A 30 -13.67 -7.72 0.02
C PRO A 30 -13.54 -8.79 -1.07
N PRO A 31 -14.41 -8.76 -2.10
CA PRO A 31 -14.39 -9.77 -3.14
C PRO A 31 -12.99 -9.87 -3.73
N ALA A 32 -12.47 -11.10 -3.84
CA ALA A 32 -11.18 -11.36 -4.45
C ALA A 32 -11.15 -10.70 -5.84
N LEU A 33 -10.29 -9.71 -6.01
CA LEU A 33 -10.18 -8.96 -7.25
C LEU A 33 -9.63 -9.89 -8.33
N ARG A 34 -10.53 -10.49 -9.13
CA ARG A 34 -10.15 -11.35 -10.25
C ARG A 34 -9.68 -10.47 -11.41
N LEU A 35 -8.41 -10.11 -11.40
CA LEU A 35 -7.78 -9.45 -12.53
C LEU A 35 -7.62 -10.46 -13.67
N HIS A 36 -8.24 -10.17 -14.82
CA HIS A 36 -8.01 -10.97 -16.02
C HIS A 36 -6.53 -10.84 -16.44
N PRO A 37 -5.84 -11.94 -16.81
CA PRO A 37 -4.41 -11.90 -17.11
C PRO A 37 -4.01 -10.82 -18.14
N SER A 38 -4.86 -10.59 -19.16
CA SER A 38 -4.60 -9.56 -20.18
C SER A 38 -4.74 -8.11 -19.69
N LEU A 39 -5.41 -7.87 -18.56
CA LEU A 39 -5.53 -6.50 -18.01
C LEU A 39 -4.19 -5.98 -17.49
N THR A 40 -3.36 -6.86 -16.93
CA THR A 40 -2.01 -6.51 -16.48
C THR A 40 -1.15 -6.08 -17.67
N ASP A 41 -1.20 -6.83 -18.77
CA ASP A 41 -0.44 -6.51 -19.98
C ASP A 41 -0.93 -5.22 -20.64
N LEU A 42 -2.26 -5.04 -20.70
CA LEU A 42 -2.86 -3.81 -21.22
C LEU A 42 -2.47 -2.59 -20.37
N TYR A 43 -2.49 -2.73 -19.04
CA TYR A 43 -2.08 -1.67 -18.13
C TYR A 43 -0.60 -1.31 -18.35
N ARG A 44 0.28 -2.33 -18.40
CA ARG A 44 1.72 -2.12 -18.67
C ARG A 44 1.94 -1.40 -20.00
N LYS A 45 1.22 -1.79 -21.05
CA LYS A 45 1.28 -1.14 -22.36
C LYS A 45 0.86 0.33 -22.27
N LYS A 46 -0.29 0.63 -21.64
CA LYS A 46 -0.77 2.00 -21.47
C LYS A 46 0.22 2.89 -20.71
N ILE A 47 0.85 2.37 -19.66
CA ILE A 47 1.87 3.11 -18.90
C ILE A 47 3.13 3.34 -19.74
N ALA A 48 3.56 2.36 -20.54
CA ALA A 48 4.69 2.52 -21.44
C ALA A 48 4.41 3.58 -22.52
N ASP A 49 3.23 3.52 -23.14
CA ASP A 49 2.79 4.48 -24.16
C ASP A 49 2.72 5.91 -23.58
N LEU A 50 2.20 6.05 -22.35
CA LEU A 50 2.18 7.33 -21.63
C LEU A 50 3.59 7.86 -21.35
N ALA A 51 4.50 7.01 -20.85
CA ALA A 51 5.87 7.40 -20.56
C ALA A 51 6.63 7.84 -21.83
N ALA A 52 6.37 7.15 -22.96
CA ALA A 52 6.92 7.53 -24.26
C ALA A 52 6.40 8.91 -24.71
N ALA A 53 5.09 9.14 -24.61
CA ALA A 53 4.48 10.43 -24.97
C ALA A 53 5.02 11.59 -24.12
N LEU A 54 5.22 11.39 -22.80
CA LEU A 54 5.79 12.40 -21.91
C LEU A 54 7.28 12.67 -22.16
N SER A 55 7.97 11.79 -22.89
CA SER A 55 9.38 11.94 -23.25
C SER A 55 9.59 12.70 -24.56
N ASP A 56 8.52 13.01 -25.30
CA ASP A 56 8.59 13.79 -26.53
C ASP A 56 9.18 15.18 -26.26
N PRO A 57 10.25 15.60 -26.99
CA PRO A 57 10.92 16.87 -26.77
C PRO A 57 10.01 18.11 -26.75
N SER A 58 8.89 18.06 -27.48
CA SER A 58 7.93 19.16 -27.58
C SER A 58 7.15 19.42 -26.29
N VAL A 59 6.91 18.38 -25.48
CA VAL A 59 6.14 18.45 -24.23
C VAL A 59 6.96 18.14 -22.98
N LYS A 60 8.19 17.62 -23.15
CA LYS A 60 9.06 17.14 -22.06
C LYS A 60 9.27 18.17 -20.96
N LEU A 61 9.44 19.45 -21.30
CA LEU A 61 9.68 20.51 -20.33
C LEU A 61 8.44 20.74 -19.44
N GLU A 62 7.27 20.84 -20.05
CA GLU A 62 6.00 21.04 -19.34
C GLU A 62 5.66 19.82 -18.49
N ALA A 63 5.81 18.61 -19.06
CA ALA A 63 5.65 17.36 -18.34
C ALA A 63 6.58 17.26 -17.12
N ALA A 64 7.85 17.61 -17.27
CA ALA A 64 8.82 17.61 -16.17
C ALA A 64 8.42 18.62 -15.08
N SER A 65 7.93 19.81 -15.46
CA SER A 65 7.45 20.82 -14.52
C SER A 65 6.23 20.34 -13.73
N ALA A 66 5.25 19.74 -14.42
CA ALA A 66 4.07 19.16 -13.79
C ALA A 66 4.42 18.03 -12.82
N LEU A 67 5.32 17.11 -13.23
CA LEU A 67 5.83 16.05 -12.36
C LEU A 67 6.59 16.61 -11.16
N ARG A 68 7.39 17.66 -11.36
CA ARG A 68 8.09 18.34 -10.26
C ARG A 68 7.11 18.95 -9.27
N GLY A 69 5.96 19.45 -9.71
CA GLY A 69 4.89 19.94 -8.83
C GLY A 69 4.32 18.88 -7.87
N LEU A 70 4.48 17.59 -8.19
CA LEU A 70 4.10 16.48 -7.30
C LEU A 70 5.16 16.15 -6.24
N VAL A 71 6.35 16.76 -6.34
CA VAL A 71 7.48 16.57 -5.43
C VAL A 71 7.57 17.75 -4.47
N SER A 72 7.49 17.46 -3.17
CA SER A 72 7.64 18.48 -2.12
C SER A 72 9.11 18.69 -1.75
N GLU A 73 9.90 17.62 -1.68
CA GLU A 73 11.30 17.67 -1.27
C GLU A 73 12.10 16.51 -1.90
N VAL A 74 13.38 16.74 -2.14
CA VAL A 74 14.37 15.69 -2.47
C VAL A 74 15.47 15.76 -1.43
N ARG A 75 15.61 14.71 -0.62
CA ARG A 75 16.61 14.62 0.45
C ARG A 75 17.76 13.72 0.03
N MET A 76 18.99 14.20 0.22
CA MET A 76 20.19 13.39 0.07
C MET A 76 20.66 12.97 1.47
N ILE A 77 20.63 11.67 1.74
CA ILE A 77 20.96 11.09 3.05
C ILE A 77 22.25 10.29 2.91
N PRO A 78 23.28 10.52 3.73
CA PRO A 78 24.46 9.67 3.75
C PRO A 78 24.10 8.20 4.02
N ASP A 79 24.63 7.31 3.17
CA ASP A 79 24.42 5.86 3.26
C ASP A 79 25.72 5.14 2.87
N ALA A 80 26.37 4.52 3.86
CA ALA A 80 27.64 3.83 3.67
C ALA A 80 27.52 2.57 2.77
N THR A 81 26.30 2.10 2.50
CA THR A 81 26.04 0.95 1.64
C THR A 81 25.68 1.33 0.20
N ALA A 82 25.41 2.62 -0.05
CA ALA A 82 25.12 3.12 -1.39
C ALA A 82 26.41 3.27 -2.22
N PRO A 83 26.39 3.00 -3.53
CA PRO A 83 27.56 3.12 -4.41
C PRO A 83 28.26 4.48 -4.33
N ASP A 84 27.48 5.55 -4.18
CA ASP A 84 27.96 6.94 -4.13
C ASP A 84 27.97 7.52 -2.69
N GLY A 85 27.83 6.68 -1.66
CA GLY A 85 27.82 7.11 -0.26
C GLY A 85 26.57 7.87 0.19
N HIS A 86 25.57 8.01 -0.69
CA HIS A 86 24.32 8.71 -0.44
C HIS A 86 23.12 7.97 -1.04
N ARG A 87 21.99 8.05 -0.35
CA ARG A 87 20.66 7.67 -0.84
C ARG A 87 19.83 8.92 -1.08
N ILE A 88 19.03 8.91 -2.15
CA ILE A 88 18.08 9.97 -2.47
C ILE A 88 16.68 9.54 -2.04
N ASP A 89 16.07 10.28 -1.14
CA ASP A 89 14.71 10.08 -0.68
C ASP A 89 13.79 11.17 -1.27
N LEU A 90 12.66 10.75 -1.83
CA LEU A 90 11.63 11.64 -2.38
C LEU A 90 10.52 11.86 -1.35
N ALA A 91 10.05 13.10 -1.19
CA ALA A 91 8.82 13.39 -0.44
C ALA A 91 7.80 14.13 -1.31
N GLY A 92 6.51 13.92 -1.02
CA GLY A 92 5.39 14.55 -1.71
C GLY A 92 4.37 13.55 -2.23
N ALA A 93 3.44 14.03 -3.06
CA ALA A 93 2.38 13.21 -3.64
C ALA A 93 2.94 12.08 -4.51
N LEU A 94 4.00 12.35 -5.27
CA LEU A 94 4.65 11.33 -6.10
C LEU A 94 5.27 10.22 -5.25
N ALA A 95 5.92 10.56 -4.14
CA ALA A 95 6.47 9.56 -3.21
C ALA A 95 5.36 8.67 -2.61
N ASN A 96 4.20 9.25 -2.26
CA ASN A 96 3.06 8.50 -1.74
C ASN A 96 2.47 7.53 -2.78
N ILE A 97 2.35 7.96 -4.04
CA ILE A 97 1.87 7.10 -5.14
C ILE A 97 2.86 5.95 -5.36
N MET A 98 4.16 6.22 -5.35
CA MET A 98 5.19 5.19 -5.49
C MET A 98 5.19 4.21 -4.31
N ALA A 99 5.00 4.72 -3.09
CA ALA A 99 4.87 3.89 -1.90
C ALA A 99 3.68 2.92 -2.02
N LEU A 100 2.56 3.34 -2.63
CA LEU A 100 1.39 2.49 -2.88
C LEU A 100 1.66 1.36 -3.90
N GLY A 101 2.65 1.52 -4.78
CA GLY A 101 3.03 0.53 -5.79
C GLY A 101 4.08 -0.50 -5.33
N GLY A 102 4.58 -0.40 -4.09
CA GLY A 102 5.62 -1.29 -3.56
C GLY A 102 5.15 -2.74 -3.35
N ALA A 103 6.10 -3.68 -3.37
CA ALA A 103 5.83 -5.12 -3.23
C ALA A 103 5.28 -5.54 -1.85
N ASP A 104 5.48 -4.72 -0.81
CA ASP A 104 5.06 -5.00 0.57
C ASP A 104 3.64 -4.47 0.89
N MET A 105 2.73 -4.54 -0.09
CA MET A 105 1.31 -4.28 0.14
C MET A 105 0.66 -5.47 0.85
N THR A 106 1.00 -5.67 2.12
CA THR A 106 0.06 -6.33 3.03
C THR A 106 -1.04 -5.30 3.26
N LYS A 107 -2.27 -5.60 2.79
CA LYS A 107 -3.50 -4.83 3.08
C LYS A 107 -3.36 -4.15 4.45
N PRO A 108 -3.29 -2.81 4.55
CA PRO A 108 -3.10 -2.17 5.83
C PRO A 108 -4.26 -2.64 6.73
N PRO A 109 -4.00 -3.20 7.93
CA PRO A 109 -5.06 -3.50 8.85
C PRO A 109 -5.80 -2.18 9.07
N ARG A 110 -7.13 -2.18 8.85
CA ARG A 110 -7.94 -1.00 9.09
C ARG A 110 -7.78 -0.65 10.56
N ILE A 111 -6.92 0.33 10.86
CA ILE A 111 -6.77 0.86 12.21
C ILE A 111 -8.06 1.64 12.46
N ALA A 112 -9.02 0.98 13.11
CA ALA A 112 -10.18 1.67 13.66
C ALA A 112 -9.64 2.63 14.72
N ARG A 113 -9.60 3.93 14.39
CA ARG A 113 -9.48 4.99 15.39
C ARG A 113 -10.76 4.94 16.22
N ALA A 114 -10.67 4.39 17.42
CA ALA A 114 -11.61 4.67 18.49
C ALA A 114 -11.00 5.82 19.32
N GLY A 115 -11.75 6.92 19.43
CA GLY A 115 -11.61 7.86 20.54
C GLY A 115 -12.29 7.32 21.79
#